data_AF-A0A2G5DD52-F1
#
_entry.id   AF-A0A2G5DD52-F1
#
_cell.length_a   1.000
_cell.length_b   1.000
_cell.length_c   1.000
_cell.angle_alpha   90.00
_cell.angle_beta   90.00
_cell.angle_gamma   90.00
#
_symmetry.space_group_name_H-M   'P 1'
#
loop_
_entity.id
_entity.type
_entity.pdbx_description
1 polymer ?
#
loop_
_entity_poly.entity_id
_entity_poly.type
_entity_poly.pdbx_seq_one_letter_code
_entity_poly.pdbx_strand_id
1 'polypeptide(L)'
;MARRNIVIVFLAVAILFFCFCSISICNAASSIFNPISIEHRSAALELFTTTDGSFSSLEEAYEALRTFQILGVEKKAEISPVACPLVVETLTSPSSNPENLFNALRVQQILKCGVDAACLEGVASKLQAVLNDASSLLDFYHSIGSLVLIKNEVSESKVLLEDADSTFHSIKALSQSDGRWRYGYSGAESSTYAAGLALEALAGVVSLASSELDESMIVTVKNDIRKLFDSLEKYDDGSLYFDEKIVDAAEHQNALSTTSSVVRGITAFSAVTPGEIDIPGDKILGLAKFFLGIEVPGTAKDLFNQIDSLACLENNRVSIPLILSLPATVLSLSRKDPLKVQVKTVLGSDAPPVTVKLVQAYKSSAKETPVLENQELKFDPKSSVHHLDLLPLGIDIGDYIFVFRVLLQDPDQKQIYATGGQTHIPVYVTGFIKVDSAEIAVLDNDLGSIETKKELDLSKENILSLSANHLQKLRLSFQLTSPLGHLFKPHQVFLKLRHVTEVEHIFVVGSSGKQFELILVSFFH
;
A
#
# COMPACT_ATOMS: atom_id res chain seq x y z
N MET A 1 2.57 -33.60 43.52
CA MET A 1 1.57 -32.62 43.03
C MET A 1 2.17 -31.22 42.90
N ALA A 2 2.87 -30.68 43.92
CA ALA A 2 3.46 -29.34 43.89
C ALA A 2 4.48 -29.08 42.76
N ARG A 3 5.33 -30.06 42.38
CA ARG A 3 6.32 -29.90 41.30
C ARG A 3 5.73 -29.78 39.89
N ARG A 4 4.55 -30.36 39.65
CA ARG A 4 3.87 -30.30 38.35
C ARG A 4 3.24 -28.92 38.11
N ASN A 5 2.78 -28.28 39.18
CA ASN A 5 2.22 -26.93 39.14
C ASN A 5 3.29 -25.86 38.90
N ILE A 6 4.52 -26.04 39.42
CA ILE A 6 5.62 -25.08 39.19
C ILE A 6 6.07 -25.08 37.73
N VAL A 7 6.17 -26.26 37.08
CA VAL A 7 6.55 -26.35 35.66
C VAL A 7 5.48 -25.75 34.74
N ILE A 8 4.19 -25.95 35.06
CA ILE A 8 3.08 -25.36 34.29
C ILE A 8 3.07 -23.84 34.44
N VAL A 9 3.36 -23.30 35.63
CA VAL A 9 3.44 -21.85 35.86
C VAL A 9 4.62 -21.24 35.12
N PHE A 10 5.80 -21.87 35.12
CA PHE A 10 6.95 -21.37 34.35
C PHE A 10 6.72 -21.43 32.84
N LEU A 11 6.07 -22.47 32.33
CA LEU A 11 5.72 -22.58 30.91
C LEU A 11 4.67 -21.53 30.52
N ALA A 12 3.66 -21.30 31.36
CA ALA A 12 2.65 -20.27 31.14
C ALA A 12 3.24 -18.85 31.17
N VAL A 13 4.16 -18.56 32.09
CA VAL A 13 4.86 -17.27 32.17
C VAL A 13 5.79 -17.07 30.97
N ALA A 14 6.49 -18.12 30.52
CA ALA A 14 7.32 -18.05 29.32
C ALA A 14 6.49 -17.83 28.04
N ILE A 15 5.33 -18.48 27.92
CA ILE A 15 4.39 -18.25 26.80
C ILE A 15 3.80 -16.84 26.86
N LEU A 16 3.41 -16.35 28.06
CA LEU A 16 2.91 -14.99 28.22
C LEU A 16 3.99 -13.96 27.87
N PHE A 17 5.24 -14.19 28.28
CA PHE A 17 6.37 -13.31 27.97
C PHE A 17 6.71 -13.33 26.47
N PHE A 18 6.58 -14.48 25.81
CA PHE A 18 6.70 -14.59 24.35
C PHE A 18 5.58 -13.82 23.65
N CYS A 19 4.32 -13.96 24.11
CA CYS A 19 3.19 -13.19 23.59
C CYS A 19 3.35 -11.68 23.82
N PHE A 20 3.90 -11.23 24.95
CA PHE A 20 4.16 -9.81 25.23
C PHE A 20 5.37 -9.26 24.44
N CYS A 21 6.40 -10.07 24.18
CA CYS A 21 7.53 -9.67 23.33
C CYS A 21 7.11 -9.54 21.86
N SER A 22 6.15 -10.34 21.39
CA SER A 22 5.55 -10.17 20.05
C SER A 22 4.78 -8.86 19.88
N ILE A 23 4.39 -8.18 20.97
CA ILE A 23 3.60 -6.94 20.95
C ILE A 23 4.48 -5.69 21.12
N SER A 24 5.80 -5.84 21.38
CA SER A 24 6.70 -4.69 21.64
C SER A 24 7.65 -4.33 20.50
N ILE A 25 7.39 -4.79 19.27
CA ILE A 25 8.00 -4.24 18.06
C ILE A 25 7.02 -3.28 17.38
N CYS A 26 6.52 -2.30 18.12
CA CYS A 26 6.03 -1.06 17.51
C CYS A 26 7.22 -0.10 17.34
N ASN A 27 8.26 -0.54 16.62
CA ASN A 27 9.05 0.43 15.88
C ASN A 27 8.19 0.79 14.68
N ALA A 28 7.85 2.08 14.52
CA ALA A 28 7.06 2.60 13.40
C ALA A 28 7.44 1.86 12.11
N ALA A 29 6.63 0.86 11.75
CA ALA A 29 6.91 0.02 10.61
C ALA A 29 6.68 0.93 9.43
N SER A 30 7.77 1.35 8.79
CA SER A 30 7.65 1.98 7.48
C SER A 30 7.05 0.92 6.58
N SER A 31 5.80 1.10 6.21
CA SER A 31 5.10 0.21 5.29
C SER A 31 5.83 0.28 3.95
N ILE A 32 6.16 -0.90 3.42
CA ILE A 32 6.73 -1.03 2.09
C ILE A 32 5.55 -1.07 1.14
N PHE A 33 5.34 0.01 0.42
CA PHE A 33 4.30 0.05 -0.60
C PHE A 33 4.78 -0.66 -1.84
N ASN A 34 3.99 -1.61 -2.32
CA ASN A 34 4.20 -2.27 -3.59
C ASN A 34 3.10 -1.85 -4.55
N PRO A 35 3.39 -1.67 -5.85
CA PRO A 35 2.35 -1.55 -6.87
C PRO A 35 1.38 -2.74 -6.83
N ILE A 36 0.23 -2.58 -7.49
CA ILE A 36 -0.77 -3.65 -7.61
C ILE A 36 -0.15 -4.95 -8.13
N SER A 37 -0.59 -6.06 -7.56
CA SER A 37 0.03 -7.37 -7.69
C SER A 37 -0.96 -8.46 -8.13
N ILE A 38 -0.48 -9.71 -8.28
CA ILE A 38 -1.33 -10.84 -8.70
C ILE A 38 -2.39 -11.20 -7.65
N GLU A 39 -2.13 -10.89 -6.39
CA GLU A 39 -3.06 -11.07 -5.27
C GLU A 39 -4.36 -10.26 -5.49
N HIS A 40 -4.26 -9.05 -6.05
CA HIS A 40 -5.42 -8.22 -6.36
C HIS A 40 -6.27 -8.83 -7.48
N ARG A 41 -5.64 -9.51 -8.46
CA ARG A 41 -6.36 -10.26 -9.51
C ARG A 41 -7.14 -11.42 -8.92
N SER A 42 -6.50 -12.19 -8.02
CA SER A 42 -7.16 -13.30 -7.33
C SER A 42 -8.33 -12.81 -6.48
N ALA A 43 -8.13 -11.72 -5.73
CA ALA A 43 -9.18 -11.12 -4.91
C ALA A 43 -10.35 -10.59 -5.75
N ALA A 44 -10.08 -9.96 -6.89
CA ALA A 44 -11.15 -9.51 -7.80
C ALA A 44 -12.02 -10.69 -8.28
N LEU A 45 -11.42 -11.84 -8.58
CA LEU A 45 -12.15 -13.04 -9.00
C LEU A 45 -12.96 -13.67 -7.87
N GLU A 46 -12.50 -13.54 -6.61
CA GLU A 46 -13.19 -14.07 -5.43
C GLU A 46 -14.33 -13.16 -4.95
N LEU A 47 -14.08 -11.85 -4.92
CA LEU A 47 -15.02 -10.85 -4.40
C LEU A 47 -16.13 -10.53 -5.40
N PHE A 48 -15.83 -10.44 -6.69
CA PHE A 48 -16.84 -10.27 -7.74
C PHE A 48 -17.34 -11.62 -8.26
N THR A 49 -17.84 -12.45 -7.35
CA THR A 49 -18.45 -13.74 -7.69
C THR A 49 -19.91 -13.55 -8.08
N THR A 50 -20.25 -13.99 -9.29
CA THR A 50 -21.64 -13.97 -9.77
C THR A 50 -22.32 -15.30 -9.54
N THR A 51 -23.58 -15.28 -9.12
CA THR A 51 -24.48 -16.43 -9.25
C THR A 51 -25.09 -16.39 -10.66
N ASP A 52 -24.82 -17.41 -11.47
CA ASP A 52 -25.29 -17.54 -12.87
C ASP A 52 -24.83 -16.43 -13.84
N GLY A 53 -23.73 -15.74 -13.53
CA GLY A 53 -23.23 -14.62 -14.35
C GLY A 53 -23.92 -13.28 -14.10
N SER A 54 -24.85 -13.20 -13.13
CA SER A 54 -25.54 -11.97 -12.75
C SER A 54 -24.93 -11.29 -11.51
N PHE A 55 -24.92 -9.97 -11.51
CA PHE A 55 -24.66 -9.12 -10.35
C PHE A 55 -25.97 -8.58 -9.77
N SER A 56 -25.96 -8.10 -8.53
CA SER A 56 -27.15 -7.59 -7.86
C SER A 56 -27.68 -6.28 -8.47
N SER A 57 -26.81 -5.51 -9.13
CA SER A 57 -27.16 -4.26 -9.79
C SER A 57 -26.23 -3.96 -10.98
N LEU A 58 -26.63 -3.01 -11.83
CA LEU A 58 -25.77 -2.48 -12.90
C LEU A 58 -24.58 -1.68 -12.35
N GLU A 59 -24.67 -1.15 -11.13
CA GLU A 59 -23.55 -0.51 -10.44
C GLU A 59 -22.48 -1.55 -10.12
N GLU A 60 -22.85 -2.64 -9.43
CA GLU A 60 -21.92 -3.73 -9.10
C GLU A 60 -21.33 -4.38 -10.36
N ALA A 61 -22.15 -4.53 -11.42
CA ALA A 61 -21.66 -5.02 -12.70
C ALA A 61 -20.60 -4.09 -13.32
N TYR A 62 -20.80 -2.77 -13.25
CA TYR A 62 -19.80 -1.80 -13.70
C TYR A 62 -18.53 -1.88 -12.87
N GLU A 63 -18.64 -1.94 -11.55
CA GLU A 63 -17.50 -2.01 -10.62
C GLU A 63 -16.63 -3.25 -10.89
N ALA A 64 -17.27 -4.40 -11.08
CA ALA A 64 -16.60 -5.63 -11.45
C ALA A 64 -15.89 -5.50 -12.80
N LEU A 65 -16.62 -5.07 -13.84
CA LEU A 65 -16.10 -4.93 -15.20
C LEU A 65 -14.93 -3.95 -15.28
N ARG A 66 -15.02 -2.82 -14.57
CA ARG A 66 -13.98 -1.80 -14.52
C ARG A 66 -12.74 -2.33 -13.80
N THR A 67 -12.93 -2.98 -12.66
CA THR A 67 -11.84 -3.63 -11.90
C THR A 67 -11.12 -4.67 -12.75
N PHE A 68 -11.87 -5.56 -13.42
CA PHE A 68 -11.29 -6.56 -14.31
C PHE A 68 -10.55 -5.94 -15.50
N GLN A 69 -11.07 -4.86 -16.09
CA GLN A 69 -10.39 -4.15 -17.16
C GLN A 69 -9.03 -3.58 -16.72
N ILE A 70 -8.97 -2.93 -15.56
CA ILE A 70 -7.73 -2.35 -15.01
C ILE A 70 -6.72 -3.45 -14.69
N LEU A 71 -7.18 -4.55 -14.09
CA LEU A 71 -6.32 -5.65 -13.69
C LEU A 71 -5.92 -6.59 -14.85
N GLY A 72 -6.52 -6.43 -16.04
CA GLY A 72 -6.26 -7.30 -17.19
C GLY A 72 -6.87 -8.70 -17.04
N VAL A 73 -8.04 -8.81 -16.41
CA VAL A 73 -8.80 -10.05 -16.21
C VAL A 73 -9.90 -10.16 -17.28
N GLU A 74 -9.93 -11.27 -18.02
CA GLU A 74 -10.88 -11.48 -19.11
C GLU A 74 -12.19 -12.11 -18.61
N LYS A 75 -13.17 -11.28 -18.27
CA LYS A 75 -14.52 -11.71 -17.81
C LYS A 75 -15.69 -11.19 -18.65
N LYS A 76 -15.43 -10.36 -19.67
CA LYS A 76 -16.49 -9.70 -20.46
C LYS A 76 -17.45 -10.68 -21.14
N ALA A 77 -16.94 -11.77 -21.71
CA ALA A 77 -17.76 -12.76 -22.44
C ALA A 77 -18.72 -13.53 -21.52
N GLU A 78 -18.37 -13.69 -20.25
CA GLU A 78 -19.18 -14.36 -19.23
C GLU A 78 -20.30 -13.46 -18.70
N ILE A 79 -20.00 -12.17 -18.49
CA ILE A 79 -20.93 -11.18 -17.91
C ILE A 79 -21.90 -10.64 -18.97
N SER A 80 -21.45 -10.51 -20.23
CA SER A 80 -22.22 -9.85 -21.30
C SER A 80 -23.62 -10.43 -21.56
N PRO A 81 -23.83 -11.77 -21.63
CA PRO A 81 -25.15 -12.35 -21.91
C PRO A 81 -26.22 -11.97 -20.89
N VAL A 82 -25.85 -11.68 -19.65
CA VAL A 82 -26.78 -11.34 -18.56
C VAL A 82 -26.89 -9.83 -18.36
N ALA A 83 -25.76 -9.12 -18.40
CA ALA A 83 -25.75 -7.67 -18.17
C ALA A 83 -26.34 -6.87 -19.34
N CYS A 84 -26.09 -7.28 -20.58
CA CYS A 84 -26.53 -6.51 -21.75
C CYS A 84 -28.05 -6.41 -21.91
N PRO A 85 -28.85 -7.47 -21.68
CA PRO A 85 -30.31 -7.35 -21.64
C PRO A 85 -30.79 -6.31 -20.61
N LEU A 86 -30.21 -6.29 -19.41
CA LEU A 86 -30.56 -5.33 -18.35
C LEU A 86 -30.19 -3.89 -18.72
N VAL A 87 -29.06 -3.70 -19.40
CA VAL A 87 -28.66 -2.40 -19.96
C VAL A 87 -29.69 -1.91 -20.97
N VAL A 88 -30.07 -2.75 -21.94
CA VAL A 88 -31.06 -2.39 -22.96
C VAL A 88 -32.41 -2.08 -22.32
N GLU A 89 -32.87 -2.91 -21.39
CA GLU A 89 -34.12 -2.68 -20.65
C GLU A 89 -34.08 -1.34 -19.90
N THR A 90 -32.97 -1.05 -19.20
CA THR A 90 -32.83 0.19 -18.43
C THR A 90 -32.80 1.43 -19.32
N LEU A 91 -32.09 1.40 -20.44
CA LEU A 91 -31.96 2.55 -21.35
C LEU A 91 -33.24 2.80 -22.16
N THR A 92 -34.02 1.76 -22.46
CA THR A 92 -35.29 1.88 -23.18
C THR A 92 -36.47 2.21 -22.28
N SER A 93 -36.34 1.96 -20.96
CA SER A 93 -37.42 2.20 -20.01
C SER A 93 -37.66 3.70 -19.77
N PRO A 94 -38.91 4.19 -19.94
CA PRO A 94 -39.24 5.58 -19.68
C PRO A 94 -39.19 5.94 -18.19
N SER A 95 -39.26 4.96 -17.28
CA SER A 95 -39.26 5.17 -15.82
C SER A 95 -37.88 5.16 -15.17
N SER A 96 -36.81 4.87 -15.92
CA SER A 96 -35.45 4.82 -15.37
C SER A 96 -35.01 6.18 -14.82
N ASN A 97 -34.55 6.20 -13.57
CA ASN A 97 -34.00 7.41 -12.96
C ASN A 97 -32.57 7.70 -13.50
N PRO A 98 -32.02 8.91 -13.28
CA PRO A 98 -30.69 9.28 -13.77
C PRO A 98 -29.58 8.34 -13.32
N GLU A 99 -29.63 7.85 -12.07
CA GLU A 99 -28.65 6.93 -11.50
C GLU A 99 -28.59 5.59 -12.26
N ASN A 100 -29.76 4.97 -12.50
CA ASN A 100 -29.85 3.71 -13.25
C ASN A 100 -29.39 3.90 -14.69
N LEU A 101 -29.75 5.02 -15.33
CA LEU A 101 -29.25 5.37 -16.66
C LEU A 101 -27.72 5.51 -16.66
N PHE A 102 -27.15 6.18 -15.66
CA PHE A 102 -25.71 6.36 -15.52
C PHE A 102 -24.98 5.03 -15.37
N ASN A 103 -25.48 4.14 -14.50
CA ASN A 103 -24.92 2.80 -14.32
C ASN A 103 -25.04 1.95 -15.61
N ALA A 104 -26.20 1.98 -16.28
CA ALA A 104 -26.40 1.29 -17.54
C ALA A 104 -25.43 1.77 -18.64
N LEU A 105 -25.22 3.09 -18.76
CA LEU A 105 -24.29 3.68 -19.73
C LEU A 105 -22.83 3.34 -19.42
N ARG A 106 -22.46 3.28 -18.14
CA ARG A 106 -21.11 2.87 -17.71
C ARG A 106 -20.82 1.41 -18.09
N VAL A 107 -21.79 0.50 -17.89
CA VAL A 107 -21.69 -0.89 -18.36
C VAL A 107 -21.66 -0.95 -19.90
N GLN A 108 -22.54 -0.21 -20.57
CA GLN A 108 -22.59 -0.10 -22.03
C GLN A 108 -21.25 0.31 -22.63
N GLN A 109 -20.53 1.25 -22.01
CA GLN A 109 -19.21 1.68 -22.49
C GLN A 109 -18.18 0.54 -22.51
N ILE A 110 -18.26 -0.40 -21.56
CA ILE A 110 -17.30 -1.50 -21.45
C ILE A 110 -17.69 -2.71 -22.31
N LEU A 111 -18.99 -3.04 -22.35
CA LEU A 111 -19.52 -4.25 -22.99
C LEU A 111 -20.03 -4.03 -24.41
N LYS A 112 -20.36 -2.80 -24.80
CA LYS A 112 -20.92 -2.44 -26.12
C LYS A 112 -22.13 -3.31 -26.49
N CYS A 113 -23.18 -3.26 -25.67
CA CYS A 113 -24.38 -4.10 -25.72
C CYS A 113 -25.33 -3.86 -26.91
N GLY A 114 -24.86 -3.25 -28.00
CA GLY A 114 -25.65 -3.10 -29.24
C GLY A 114 -26.85 -2.14 -29.13
N VAL A 115 -26.81 -1.17 -28.21
CA VAL A 115 -27.81 -0.11 -28.10
C VAL A 115 -27.74 0.80 -29.32
N ASP A 116 -28.88 1.08 -29.95
CA ASP A 116 -28.93 1.95 -31.12
C ASP A 116 -28.80 3.44 -30.76
N ALA A 117 -28.32 4.24 -31.72
CA ALA A 117 -28.08 5.67 -31.51
C ALA A 117 -29.38 6.46 -31.22
N ALA A 118 -30.53 6.05 -31.75
CA ALA A 118 -31.80 6.73 -31.51
C ALA A 118 -32.27 6.55 -30.06
N CYS A 119 -32.05 5.37 -29.47
CA CYS A 119 -32.26 5.11 -28.06
C CYS A 119 -31.36 6.03 -27.20
N LEU A 120 -30.07 6.14 -27.54
CA LEU A 120 -29.15 7.02 -26.82
C LEU A 120 -29.53 8.52 -26.96
N GLU A 121 -30.02 8.96 -28.12
CA GLU A 121 -30.55 10.32 -28.29
C GLU A 121 -31.80 10.58 -27.44
N GLY A 122 -32.67 9.57 -27.30
CA GLY A 122 -33.82 9.61 -26.39
C GLY A 122 -33.39 9.75 -24.93
N VAL A 123 -32.37 8.98 -24.51
CA VAL A 123 -31.76 9.07 -23.18
C VAL A 123 -31.15 10.47 -22.97
N ALA A 124 -30.38 10.98 -23.94
CA ALA A 124 -29.77 12.31 -23.86
C ALA A 124 -30.83 13.41 -23.64
N SER A 125 -31.93 13.36 -24.40
CA SER A 125 -33.04 14.33 -24.27
C SER A 125 -33.69 14.29 -22.89
N LYS A 126 -33.85 13.08 -22.32
CA LYS A 126 -34.38 12.91 -20.95
C LYS A 126 -33.44 13.49 -19.89
N LEU A 127 -32.13 13.27 -20.03
CA LEU A 127 -31.14 13.77 -19.09
C LEU A 127 -31.01 15.29 -19.15
N GLN A 128 -31.10 15.90 -20.33
CA GLN A 128 -31.18 17.35 -20.46
C GLN A 128 -32.42 17.92 -19.75
N ALA A 129 -33.57 17.26 -19.87
CA ALA A 129 -34.78 17.67 -19.16
C ALA A 129 -34.60 17.62 -17.63
N VAL A 130 -33.91 16.60 -17.11
CA VAL A 130 -33.56 16.51 -15.69
C VAL A 130 -32.66 17.66 -15.25
N LEU A 131 -31.67 18.04 -16.06
CA LEU A 131 -30.75 19.13 -15.74
C LEU A 131 -31.44 20.49 -15.61
N ASN A 132 -32.51 20.74 -16.37
CA ASN A 132 -33.28 21.99 -16.28
C ASN A 132 -33.96 22.17 -14.91
N ASP A 133 -34.31 21.07 -14.26
CA ASP A 133 -35.01 21.05 -12.96
C ASP A 133 -34.10 20.57 -11.81
N ALA A 134 -32.81 20.35 -12.08
CA ALA A 134 -31.89 19.75 -11.12
C ALA A 134 -31.63 20.67 -9.93
N SER A 135 -31.78 20.13 -8.72
CA SER A 135 -31.54 20.85 -7.47
C SER A 135 -30.64 20.11 -6.49
N SER A 136 -30.18 18.91 -6.86
CA SER A 136 -29.25 18.10 -6.08
C SER A 136 -27.97 17.83 -6.85
N LEU A 137 -26.88 17.61 -6.11
CA LEU A 137 -25.59 17.22 -6.67
C LEU A 137 -25.67 15.91 -7.44
N LEU A 138 -26.47 14.95 -6.96
CA LEU A 138 -26.60 13.63 -7.58
C LEU A 138 -27.32 13.72 -8.93
N ASP A 139 -28.32 14.59 -9.08
CA ASP A 139 -28.98 14.83 -10.36
C ASP A 139 -27.97 15.36 -11.39
N PHE A 140 -27.14 16.34 -10.99
CA PHE A 140 -26.07 16.85 -11.85
C PHE A 140 -25.05 15.76 -12.19
N TYR A 141 -24.51 15.08 -11.18
CA TYR A 141 -23.48 14.06 -11.33
C TYR A 141 -23.91 12.93 -12.28
N HIS A 142 -25.07 12.33 -12.05
CA HIS A 142 -25.55 11.23 -12.88
C HIS A 142 -25.95 11.70 -14.28
N SER A 143 -26.59 12.87 -14.41
CA SER A 143 -27.08 13.33 -15.71
C SER A 143 -25.94 13.82 -16.61
N ILE A 144 -25.05 14.67 -16.10
CA ILE A 144 -23.88 15.15 -16.84
C ILE A 144 -22.92 13.99 -17.12
N GLY A 145 -22.65 13.14 -16.14
CA GLY A 145 -21.80 11.96 -16.33
C GLY A 145 -22.33 11.03 -17.42
N SER A 146 -23.66 10.82 -17.45
CA SER A 146 -24.32 10.05 -18.51
C SER A 146 -24.16 10.69 -19.90
N LEU A 147 -24.36 12.00 -20.01
CA LEU A 147 -24.17 12.74 -21.27
C LEU A 147 -22.71 12.64 -21.76
N VAL A 148 -21.73 12.74 -20.85
CA VAL A 148 -20.30 12.56 -21.18
C VAL A 148 -20.04 11.16 -21.74
N LEU A 149 -20.67 10.12 -21.19
CA LEU A 149 -20.48 8.75 -21.65
C LEU A 149 -21.01 8.51 -23.07
N ILE A 150 -22.02 9.25 -23.52
CA ILE A 150 -22.63 9.07 -24.85
C ILE A 150 -22.22 10.14 -25.87
N LYS A 151 -21.41 11.13 -25.48
CA LYS A 151 -21.12 12.30 -26.32
C LYS A 151 -20.51 12.00 -27.70
N ASN A 152 -19.85 10.86 -27.85
CA ASN A 152 -19.25 10.42 -29.12
C ASN A 152 -20.14 9.42 -29.89
N GLU A 153 -21.27 8.99 -29.31
CA GLU A 153 -22.18 7.99 -29.87
C GLU A 153 -23.48 8.61 -30.40
N VAL A 154 -23.74 9.88 -30.08
CA VAL A 154 -24.91 10.64 -30.54
C VAL A 154 -24.50 11.98 -31.15
N SER A 155 -25.44 12.66 -31.80
CA SER A 155 -25.21 13.98 -32.38
C SER A 155 -24.82 15.02 -31.31
N GLU A 156 -23.81 15.84 -31.58
CA GLU A 156 -23.27 16.84 -30.62
C GLU A 156 -24.37 17.76 -30.06
N SER A 157 -25.29 18.21 -30.91
CA SER A 157 -26.44 19.04 -30.52
C SER A 157 -27.36 18.42 -29.46
N LYS A 158 -27.25 17.10 -29.21
CA LYS A 158 -28.05 16.37 -28.22
C LYS A 158 -27.34 16.17 -26.88
N VAL A 159 -26.05 16.50 -26.79
CA VAL A 159 -25.25 16.29 -25.57
C VAL A 159 -24.59 17.56 -25.07
N LEU A 160 -24.36 18.54 -25.95
CA LEU A 160 -23.80 19.81 -25.55
C LEU A 160 -24.77 20.57 -24.64
N LEU A 161 -24.19 21.23 -23.65
CA LEU A 161 -24.90 22.13 -22.75
C LEU A 161 -24.90 23.54 -23.38
N GLU A 162 -26.08 24.01 -23.78
CA GLU A 162 -26.26 25.37 -24.28
C GLU A 162 -26.02 26.41 -23.17
N ASP A 163 -26.46 26.12 -21.94
CA ASP A 163 -26.26 26.95 -20.75
C ASP A 163 -25.30 26.29 -19.74
N ALA A 164 -24.08 26.02 -20.21
CA ALA A 164 -23.03 25.41 -19.41
C ALA A 164 -22.62 26.29 -18.22
N ASP A 165 -22.61 27.62 -18.39
CA ASP A 165 -22.29 28.58 -17.33
C ASP A 165 -23.28 28.49 -16.16
N SER A 166 -24.59 28.50 -16.42
CA SER A 166 -25.62 28.39 -15.38
C SER A 166 -25.55 27.05 -14.65
N THR A 167 -25.33 25.97 -15.41
CA THR A 167 -25.16 24.61 -14.85
C THR A 167 -23.94 24.55 -13.93
N PHE A 168 -22.80 25.12 -14.37
CA PHE A 168 -21.59 25.19 -13.57
C PHE A 168 -21.81 26.02 -12.29
N HIS A 169 -22.45 27.18 -12.39
CA HIS A 169 -22.77 28.02 -11.24
C HIS A 169 -23.68 27.31 -10.23
N SER A 170 -24.65 26.53 -10.70
CA SER A 170 -25.55 25.74 -9.86
C SER A 170 -24.79 24.69 -9.06
N ILE A 171 -23.90 23.92 -9.71
CA ILE A 171 -23.06 22.95 -8.99
C ILE A 171 -22.09 23.67 -8.04
N LYS A 172 -21.51 24.80 -8.47
CA LYS A 172 -20.61 25.60 -7.64
C LYS A 172 -21.30 26.18 -6.42
N ALA A 173 -22.58 26.54 -6.48
CA ALA A 173 -23.33 27.08 -5.35
C ALA A 173 -23.45 26.09 -4.17
N LEU A 174 -23.23 24.79 -4.40
CA LEU A 174 -23.21 23.75 -3.37
C LEU A 174 -21.86 23.68 -2.61
N SER A 175 -20.80 24.29 -3.14
CA SER A 175 -19.47 24.34 -2.54
C SER A 175 -19.44 25.13 -1.22
N GLN A 176 -18.58 24.70 -0.30
CA GLN A 176 -18.29 25.39 0.95
C GLN A 176 -16.89 26.00 0.95
N SER A 177 -16.67 26.95 1.85
CA SER A 177 -15.40 27.67 1.95
C SER A 177 -14.21 26.80 2.31
N ASP A 178 -14.43 25.61 2.87
CA ASP A 178 -13.41 24.61 3.24
C ASP A 178 -13.11 23.60 2.11
N GLY A 179 -13.73 23.75 0.94
CA GLY A 179 -13.55 22.84 -0.18
C GLY A 179 -14.41 21.57 -0.10
N ARG A 180 -15.35 21.46 0.85
CA ARG A 180 -16.37 20.40 0.84
C ARG A 180 -17.62 20.84 0.07
N TRP A 181 -18.45 19.88 -0.35
CA TRP A 181 -19.67 20.14 -1.11
C TRP A 181 -20.90 19.59 -0.42
N ARG A 182 -22.03 20.27 -0.57
CA ARG A 182 -23.34 19.75 -0.14
C ARG A 182 -23.97 18.90 -1.23
N TYR A 183 -24.80 17.94 -0.82
CA TYR A 183 -25.65 17.20 -1.75
C TYR A 183 -26.85 18.02 -2.26
N GLY A 184 -27.24 19.09 -1.56
CA GLY A 184 -28.35 19.97 -1.95
C GLY A 184 -28.36 21.30 -1.18
N TYR A 185 -29.27 22.19 -1.55
CA TYR A 185 -29.31 23.57 -1.06
C TYR A 185 -29.87 23.73 0.38
N SER A 186 -30.69 22.79 0.86
CA SER A 186 -31.45 22.91 2.10
C SER A 186 -30.69 22.39 3.32
N GLY A 187 -29.77 23.19 3.88
CA GLY A 187 -29.16 22.92 5.19
C GLY A 187 -28.37 21.60 5.30
N ALA A 188 -28.14 20.90 4.18
CA ALA A 188 -27.40 19.66 4.14
C ALA A 188 -25.96 19.90 4.59
N GLU A 189 -25.44 18.99 5.41
CA GLU A 189 -24.03 19.01 5.77
C GLU A 189 -23.16 18.83 4.54
N SER A 190 -22.01 19.51 4.54
CA SER A 190 -21.03 19.38 3.48
C SER A 190 -20.18 18.13 3.70
N SER A 191 -19.95 17.38 2.63
CA SER A 191 -19.21 16.12 2.63
C SER A 191 -17.94 16.24 1.79
N THR A 192 -16.88 15.55 2.24
CA THR A 192 -15.66 15.39 1.45
C THR A 192 -15.90 14.46 0.27
N TYR A 193 -16.66 13.37 0.46
CA TYR A 193 -17.04 12.47 -0.62
C TYR A 193 -17.83 13.20 -1.72
N ALA A 194 -18.77 14.08 -1.33
CA ALA A 194 -19.54 14.90 -2.27
C ALA A 194 -18.66 15.86 -3.09
N ALA A 195 -17.54 16.33 -2.55
CA ALA A 195 -16.61 17.17 -3.31
C ALA A 195 -16.06 16.43 -4.54
N GLY A 196 -15.73 15.15 -4.40
CA GLY A 196 -15.32 14.31 -5.53
C GLY A 196 -16.37 14.24 -6.63
N LEU A 197 -17.62 13.94 -6.27
CA LEU A 197 -18.75 13.89 -7.21
C LEU A 197 -18.98 15.22 -7.93
N ALA A 198 -18.87 16.34 -7.20
CA ALA A 198 -19.01 17.68 -7.76
C ALA A 198 -17.90 18.00 -8.77
N LEU A 199 -16.67 17.60 -8.49
CA LEU A 199 -15.55 17.79 -9.41
C LEU A 199 -15.71 16.94 -10.68
N GLU A 200 -16.18 15.69 -10.57
CA GLU A 200 -16.52 14.87 -11.74
C GLU A 200 -17.64 15.52 -12.57
N ALA A 201 -18.69 16.04 -11.91
CA ALA A 201 -19.80 16.72 -12.58
C ALA A 201 -19.33 18.01 -13.29
N LEU A 202 -18.54 18.85 -12.62
CA LEU A 202 -17.96 20.08 -13.20
C LEU A 202 -17.02 19.76 -14.37
N ALA A 203 -16.23 18.69 -14.28
CA ALA A 203 -15.42 18.21 -15.40
C ALA A 203 -16.29 17.86 -16.62
N GLY A 204 -17.42 17.20 -16.37
CA GLY A 204 -18.39 16.91 -17.42
C GLY A 204 -19.02 18.16 -18.02
N VAL A 205 -19.35 19.19 -17.22
CA VAL A 205 -19.85 20.47 -17.74
C VAL A 205 -18.81 21.11 -18.66
N VAL A 206 -17.55 21.19 -18.23
CA VAL A 206 -16.44 21.72 -19.06
C VAL A 206 -16.33 20.93 -20.37
N SER A 207 -16.44 19.60 -20.31
CA SER A 207 -16.35 18.74 -21.49
C SER A 207 -17.55 18.84 -22.45
N LEU A 208 -18.72 19.28 -21.97
CA LEU A 208 -19.95 19.35 -22.76
C LEU A 208 -20.35 20.79 -23.09
N ALA A 209 -19.55 21.78 -22.70
CA ALA A 209 -19.85 23.17 -22.96
C ALA A 209 -19.83 23.44 -24.48
N SER A 210 -20.89 24.07 -24.99
CA SER A 210 -20.99 24.50 -26.39
C SER A 210 -20.10 25.70 -26.72
N SER A 211 -19.62 26.41 -25.69
CA SER A 211 -18.71 27.54 -25.77
C SER A 211 -17.70 27.51 -24.62
N GLU A 212 -16.63 28.30 -24.74
CA GLU A 212 -15.59 28.38 -23.70
C GLU A 212 -16.17 28.98 -22.42
N LEU A 213 -16.01 28.26 -21.31
CA LEU A 213 -16.40 28.72 -19.97
C LEU A 213 -15.46 29.84 -19.50
N ASP A 214 -15.97 30.74 -18.65
CA ASP A 214 -15.14 31.77 -18.02
C ASP A 214 -14.00 31.13 -17.19
N GLU A 215 -12.75 31.46 -17.55
CA GLU A 215 -11.55 31.00 -16.87
C GLU A 215 -11.57 31.30 -15.36
N SER A 216 -12.24 32.39 -14.95
CA SER A 216 -12.39 32.77 -13.54
C SER A 216 -13.17 31.72 -12.72
N MET A 217 -14.13 31.03 -13.36
CA MET A 217 -14.91 29.96 -12.74
C MET A 217 -14.04 28.73 -12.48
N ILE A 218 -13.19 28.38 -13.46
CA ILE A 218 -12.22 27.28 -13.34
C ILE A 218 -11.21 27.58 -12.22
N VAL A 219 -10.67 28.81 -12.18
CA VAL A 219 -9.75 29.25 -11.12
C VAL A 219 -10.39 29.15 -9.74
N THR A 220 -11.67 29.48 -9.61
CA THR A 220 -12.39 29.38 -8.33
C THR A 220 -12.47 27.94 -7.85
N VAL A 221 -12.78 26.98 -8.73
CA VAL A 221 -12.81 25.55 -8.37
C VAL A 221 -11.42 25.04 -8.00
N LYS A 222 -10.37 25.45 -8.72
CA LYS A 222 -8.98 25.12 -8.37
C LYS A 222 -8.62 25.58 -6.96
N ASN A 223 -9.07 26.77 -6.55
CA ASN A 223 -8.85 27.27 -5.20
C ASN A 223 -9.58 26.44 -4.15
N ASP A 224 -10.79 25.96 -4.43
CA ASP A 224 -11.52 25.10 -3.50
C ASP A 224 -10.87 23.71 -3.37
N ILE A 225 -10.34 23.15 -4.47
CA ILE A 225 -9.54 21.92 -4.42
C ILE A 225 -8.33 22.08 -3.49
N ARG A 226 -7.63 23.22 -3.56
CA ARG A 226 -6.50 23.49 -2.66
C ARG A 226 -6.91 23.46 -1.19
N LYS A 227 -8.04 24.10 -0.86
CA LYS A 227 -8.57 24.12 0.52
C LYS A 227 -9.02 22.74 0.97
N LEU A 228 -9.63 21.96 0.08
CA LEU A 228 -9.95 20.57 0.38
C LEU A 228 -8.68 19.80 0.76
N PHE A 229 -7.58 19.97 0.02
CA PHE A 229 -6.30 19.32 0.30
C PHE A 229 -5.65 19.74 1.63
N ASP A 230 -6.12 20.81 2.28
CA ASP A 230 -5.68 21.18 3.63
C ASP A 230 -6.37 20.34 4.72
N SER A 231 -7.42 19.60 4.37
CA SER A 231 -8.13 18.69 5.29
C SER A 231 -7.59 17.26 5.30
N LEU A 232 -6.51 16.98 4.55
CA LEU A 232 -5.90 15.65 4.50
C LEU A 232 -5.42 15.20 5.89
N GLU A 233 -5.73 13.96 6.22
CA GLU A 233 -5.18 13.26 7.37
C GLU A 233 -3.94 12.47 6.97
N LYS A 234 -3.10 12.13 7.95
CA LYS A 234 -1.77 11.56 7.72
C LYS A 234 -1.46 10.43 8.69
N TYR A 235 -0.97 9.32 8.15
CA TYR A 235 -0.32 8.26 8.91
C TYR A 235 1.20 8.49 9.02
N ASP A 236 1.83 7.83 10.01
CA ASP A 236 3.26 7.94 10.27
C ASP A 236 4.15 7.44 9.11
N ASP A 237 3.62 6.57 8.25
CA ASP A 237 4.28 6.03 7.06
C ASP A 237 4.26 6.99 5.84
N GLY A 238 3.63 8.16 6.01
CA GLY A 238 3.46 9.18 4.99
C GLY A 238 2.30 8.93 4.03
N SER A 239 1.45 7.94 4.30
CA SER A 239 0.15 7.81 3.66
C SER A 239 -0.76 8.97 4.05
N LEU A 240 -1.53 9.48 3.09
CA LEU A 240 -2.48 10.58 3.28
C LEU A 240 -3.85 10.14 2.80
N TYR A 241 -4.89 10.57 3.49
CA TYR A 241 -6.26 10.23 3.12
C TYR A 241 -7.22 11.36 3.47
N PHE A 242 -8.41 11.28 2.88
CA PHE A 242 -9.54 12.10 3.27
C PHE A 242 -10.45 11.29 4.19
N ASP A 243 -10.81 11.88 5.32
CA ASP A 243 -11.85 11.36 6.18
C ASP A 243 -13.16 12.14 6.02
N GLU A 244 -14.27 11.49 6.33
CA GLU A 244 -15.58 12.13 6.33
C GLU A 244 -15.87 12.71 7.72
N LYS A 245 -16.01 14.04 7.80
CA LYS A 245 -16.23 14.75 9.06
C LYS A 245 -17.72 14.99 9.27
N ILE A 246 -18.50 13.92 9.47
CA ILE A 246 -19.95 13.98 9.75
C ILE A 246 -20.23 13.36 11.13
N VAL A 247 -21.08 14.01 11.93
CA VAL A 247 -21.35 13.65 13.34
C VAL A 247 -22.52 12.65 13.48
N ASP A 248 -23.36 12.46 12.45
CA ASP A 248 -24.51 11.55 12.49
C ASP A 248 -24.37 10.30 11.58
N ALA A 249 -24.70 9.14 12.16
CA ALA A 249 -24.22 7.81 11.79
C ALA A 249 -24.97 7.09 10.65
N ALA A 250 -25.79 7.77 9.84
CA ALA A 250 -26.69 7.08 8.92
C ALA A 250 -26.06 6.72 7.54
N GLU A 251 -25.08 7.49 7.06
CA GLU A 251 -24.44 7.27 5.74
C GLU A 251 -22.94 7.59 5.79
N HIS A 252 -22.22 6.95 6.72
CA HIS A 252 -20.78 7.18 6.87
C HIS A 252 -20.01 6.55 5.69
N GLN A 253 -19.50 7.40 4.79
CA GLN A 253 -18.53 6.96 3.78
C GLN A 253 -17.20 6.71 4.48
N ASN A 254 -16.61 5.53 4.27
CA ASN A 254 -15.32 5.20 4.86
C ASN A 254 -14.19 6.03 4.21
N ALA A 255 -13.05 6.16 4.89
CA ALA A 255 -11.89 6.91 4.37
C ALA A 255 -11.47 6.48 2.95
N LEU A 256 -11.60 5.19 2.61
CA LEU A 256 -11.27 4.65 1.29
C LEU A 256 -12.19 5.20 0.19
N SER A 257 -13.50 5.09 0.36
CA SER A 257 -14.52 5.60 -0.57
C SER A 257 -14.47 7.12 -0.70
N THR A 258 -14.29 7.83 0.42
CA THR A 258 -14.13 9.29 0.47
C THR A 258 -12.88 9.74 -0.30
N THR A 259 -11.74 9.12 -0.04
CA THR A 259 -10.50 9.42 -0.76
C THR A 259 -10.61 9.06 -2.24
N SER A 260 -11.24 7.93 -2.56
CA SER A 260 -11.49 7.48 -3.93
C SER A 260 -12.30 8.50 -4.73
N SER A 261 -13.42 8.96 -4.19
CA SER A 261 -14.27 9.97 -4.82
C SER A 261 -13.49 11.26 -5.15
N VAL A 262 -12.70 11.77 -4.19
CA VAL A 262 -11.90 12.98 -4.40
C VAL A 262 -10.83 12.78 -5.48
N VAL A 263 -10.14 11.64 -5.48
CA VAL A 263 -9.11 11.33 -6.48
C VAL A 263 -9.70 11.25 -7.88
N ARG A 264 -10.82 10.54 -8.07
CA ARG A 264 -11.52 10.50 -9.37
C ARG A 264 -11.97 11.89 -9.82
N GLY A 265 -12.56 12.67 -8.90
CA GLY A 265 -13.02 14.02 -9.19
C GLY A 265 -11.93 14.95 -9.68
N ILE A 266 -10.79 14.98 -8.98
CA ILE A 266 -9.69 15.89 -9.32
C ILE A 266 -8.99 15.46 -10.59
N THR A 267 -8.77 14.15 -10.80
CA THR A 267 -8.15 13.68 -12.04
C THR A 267 -9.06 13.97 -13.24
N ALA A 268 -10.38 13.74 -13.12
CA ALA A 268 -11.36 14.11 -14.14
C ALA A 268 -11.36 15.61 -14.44
N PHE A 269 -11.41 16.46 -13.41
CA PHE A 269 -11.40 17.92 -13.58
C PHE A 269 -10.09 18.44 -14.18
N SER A 270 -8.94 17.91 -13.75
CA SER A 270 -7.63 18.25 -14.30
C SER A 270 -7.47 17.83 -15.76
N ALA A 271 -8.16 16.76 -16.19
CA ALA A 271 -8.06 16.25 -17.54
C ALA A 271 -8.62 17.24 -18.57
N VAL A 272 -9.69 17.94 -18.20
CA VAL A 272 -10.49 18.79 -19.11
C VAL A 272 -10.23 20.29 -18.95
N THR A 273 -9.48 20.72 -17.93
CA THR A 273 -9.21 22.14 -17.68
C THR A 273 -7.79 22.55 -18.09
N PRO A 274 -7.58 23.81 -18.51
CA PRO A 274 -6.25 24.32 -18.84
C PRO A 274 -5.43 24.62 -17.58
N GLY A 275 -4.10 24.57 -17.72
CA GLY A 275 -3.14 24.83 -16.65
C GLY A 275 -3.11 23.76 -15.54
N GLU A 276 -2.20 23.92 -14.59
CA GLU A 276 -2.02 23.00 -13.48
C GLU A 276 -2.97 23.31 -12.32
N ILE A 277 -3.23 22.32 -11.48
CA ILE A 277 -3.84 22.49 -10.16
C ILE A 277 -2.68 22.50 -9.16
N ASP A 278 -2.53 23.57 -8.38
CA ASP A 278 -1.43 23.72 -7.43
C ASP A 278 -1.62 22.80 -6.21
N ILE A 279 -1.35 21.52 -6.42
CA ILE A 279 -1.31 20.47 -5.42
C ILE A 279 0.13 19.97 -5.33
N PRO A 280 0.76 20.04 -4.14
CA PRO A 280 2.07 19.46 -3.93
C PRO A 280 2.11 17.96 -4.29
N GLY A 281 3.08 17.54 -5.10
CA GLY A 281 3.20 16.15 -5.55
C GLY A 281 3.38 15.13 -4.42
N ASP A 282 3.93 15.53 -3.28
CA ASP A 282 4.00 14.69 -2.08
C ASP A 282 2.61 14.38 -1.48
N LYS A 283 1.63 15.29 -1.64
CA LYS A 283 0.24 15.00 -1.28
C LYS A 283 -0.36 13.90 -2.17
N ILE A 284 -0.11 13.97 -3.48
CA ILE A 284 -0.57 12.93 -4.43
C ILE A 284 0.12 11.59 -4.17
N LEU A 285 1.42 11.59 -3.89
CA LEU A 285 2.14 10.38 -3.50
C LEU A 285 1.60 9.81 -2.17
N GLY A 286 1.24 10.65 -1.21
CA GLY A 286 0.62 10.21 0.04
C GLY A 286 -0.74 9.54 -0.18
N LEU A 287 -1.57 10.06 -1.08
CA LEU A 287 -2.83 9.42 -1.49
C LEU A 287 -2.59 8.05 -2.15
N ALA A 288 -1.60 7.97 -3.04
CA ALA A 288 -1.21 6.69 -3.65
C ALA A 288 -0.78 5.66 -2.62
N LYS A 289 0.04 6.07 -1.64
CA LYS A 289 0.46 5.23 -0.52
C LYS A 289 -0.71 4.75 0.32
N PHE A 290 -1.69 5.61 0.61
CA PHE A 290 -2.89 5.20 1.34
C PHE A 290 -3.62 4.05 0.64
N PHE A 291 -3.88 4.16 -0.66
CA PHE A 291 -4.52 3.05 -1.40
C PHE A 291 -3.66 1.79 -1.41
N LEU A 292 -2.35 1.90 -1.66
CA LEU A 292 -1.46 0.73 -1.68
C LEU A 292 -1.26 0.09 -0.30
N GLY A 293 -1.36 0.88 0.77
CA GLY A 293 -1.22 0.44 2.16
C GLY A 293 -2.39 -0.37 2.69
N ILE A 294 -3.54 -0.35 2.02
CA ILE A 294 -4.71 -1.19 2.35
C ILE A 294 -4.47 -2.65 1.93
N GLU A 295 -3.44 -2.91 1.11
CA GLU A 295 -3.16 -4.21 0.49
C GLU A 295 -4.38 -4.70 -0.31
N VAL A 296 -4.98 -5.84 0.05
CA VAL A 296 -6.17 -6.38 -0.61
C VAL A 296 -7.40 -6.11 0.26
N PRO A 297 -8.34 -5.25 -0.17
CA PRO A 297 -9.55 -4.97 0.59
C PRO A 297 -10.47 -6.19 0.75
N GLY A 298 -11.24 -6.22 1.84
CA GLY A 298 -12.12 -7.34 2.16
C GLY A 298 -13.50 -7.33 1.49
N THR A 299 -13.86 -6.26 0.76
CA THR A 299 -15.16 -6.13 0.09
C THR A 299 -14.98 -5.76 -1.39
N ALA A 300 -15.93 -6.15 -2.23
CA ALA A 300 -15.92 -5.84 -3.66
C ALA A 300 -15.94 -4.32 -3.93
N LYS A 301 -16.74 -3.56 -3.17
CA LYS A 301 -16.83 -2.10 -3.28
C LYS A 301 -15.51 -1.41 -2.91
N ASP A 302 -14.88 -1.85 -1.82
CA ASP A 302 -13.59 -1.31 -1.39
C ASP A 302 -12.48 -1.65 -2.39
N LEU A 303 -12.47 -2.88 -2.94
CA LEU A 303 -11.56 -3.25 -4.01
C LEU A 303 -11.75 -2.36 -5.24
N PHE A 304 -12.99 -2.16 -5.71
CA PHE A 304 -13.26 -1.24 -6.82
C PHE A 304 -12.74 0.18 -6.54
N ASN A 305 -13.06 0.74 -5.36
CA ASN A 305 -12.62 2.07 -4.97
C ASN A 305 -11.09 2.20 -4.97
N GLN A 306 -10.38 1.19 -4.46
CA GLN A 306 -8.92 1.17 -4.48
C GLN A 306 -8.38 1.09 -5.91
N ILE A 307 -8.82 0.10 -6.70
CA ILE A 307 -8.28 -0.18 -8.04
C ILE A 307 -8.57 0.98 -9.00
N ASP A 308 -9.78 1.53 -9.01
CA ASP A 308 -10.15 2.63 -9.90
C ASP A 308 -9.42 3.94 -9.53
N SER A 309 -9.19 4.18 -8.23
CA SER A 309 -8.40 5.33 -7.77
C SER A 309 -6.93 5.22 -8.17
N LEU A 310 -6.34 4.03 -8.02
CA LEU A 310 -4.96 3.78 -8.46
C LEU A 310 -4.85 3.93 -9.99
N ALA A 311 -5.85 3.48 -10.75
CA ALA A 311 -5.89 3.71 -12.20
C ALA A 311 -6.01 5.20 -12.55
N CYS A 312 -6.74 6.00 -11.76
CA CYS A 312 -6.76 7.45 -11.91
C CYS A 312 -5.40 8.09 -11.64
N LEU A 313 -4.60 7.54 -10.71
CA LEU A 313 -3.28 8.04 -10.38
C LEU A 313 -2.19 7.55 -11.34
N GLU A 314 -2.40 6.45 -12.06
CA GLU A 314 -1.43 5.85 -12.98
C GLU A 314 -0.96 6.82 -14.08
N ASN A 315 -1.89 7.60 -14.64
CA ASN A 315 -1.61 8.58 -15.66
C ASN A 315 -2.60 9.75 -15.56
N ASN A 316 -2.15 10.89 -15.06
CA ASN A 316 -3.00 12.05 -14.82
C ASN A 316 -2.25 13.37 -15.00
N ARG A 317 -3.01 14.48 -15.09
CA ARG A 317 -2.48 15.84 -15.29
C ARG A 317 -2.20 16.60 -13.99
N VAL A 318 -2.41 15.97 -12.82
CA VAL A 318 -2.09 16.57 -11.52
C VAL A 318 -0.64 16.26 -11.15
N SER A 319 -0.35 14.97 -10.94
CA SER A 319 1.00 14.42 -10.80
C SER A 319 0.92 12.89 -10.76
N ILE A 320 1.83 12.21 -11.45
CA ILE A 320 1.97 10.76 -11.46
C ILE A 320 2.89 10.33 -10.29
N PRO A 321 2.37 9.65 -9.27
CA PRO A 321 3.16 9.21 -8.13
C PRO A 321 4.10 8.04 -8.49
N LEU A 322 5.37 8.16 -8.12
CA LEU A 322 6.38 7.12 -8.27
C LEU A 322 6.61 6.40 -6.93
N ILE A 323 6.36 5.10 -6.93
CA ILE A 323 6.46 4.22 -5.77
C ILE A 323 7.84 3.57 -5.76
N LEU A 324 8.60 3.86 -4.71
CA LEU A 324 9.83 3.14 -4.38
C LEU A 324 9.49 1.89 -3.59
N SER A 325 9.85 0.72 -4.11
CA SER A 325 9.63 -0.58 -3.47
C SER A 325 10.90 -1.43 -3.43
N LEU A 326 10.96 -2.34 -2.46
CA LEU A 326 12.04 -3.32 -2.32
C LEU A 326 11.44 -4.73 -2.50
N PRO A 327 11.86 -5.49 -3.53
CA PRO A 327 11.40 -6.87 -3.70
C PRO A 327 11.74 -7.79 -2.52
N ALA A 328 12.76 -7.45 -1.74
CA ALA A 328 13.12 -8.13 -0.50
C ALA A 328 13.74 -7.14 0.48
N THR A 329 13.31 -7.20 1.74
CA THR A 329 13.92 -6.46 2.86
C THR A 329 14.77 -7.32 3.76
N VAL A 330 14.77 -8.64 3.56
CA VAL A 330 15.70 -9.57 4.20
C VAL A 330 16.79 -9.91 3.20
N LEU A 331 18.03 -9.54 3.53
CA LEU A 331 19.20 -9.74 2.67
C LEU A 331 20.18 -10.70 3.34
N SER A 332 20.76 -11.66 2.60
CA SER A 332 21.79 -12.56 3.12
C SER A 332 23.18 -12.20 2.63
N LEU A 333 24.06 -11.82 3.57
CA LEU A 333 25.49 -11.59 3.30
C LEU A 333 26.18 -12.87 2.81
N SER A 334 25.79 -14.02 3.35
CA SER A 334 26.38 -15.31 2.98
C SER A 334 26.00 -15.77 1.57
N ARG A 335 24.81 -15.43 1.10
CA ARG A 335 24.39 -15.66 -0.30
C ARG A 335 24.81 -14.53 -1.24
N LYS A 336 25.35 -13.43 -0.68
CA LYS A 336 25.73 -12.22 -1.39
C LYS A 336 24.54 -11.58 -2.09
N ASP A 337 23.39 -11.55 -1.40
CA ASP A 337 22.18 -10.92 -1.94
C ASP A 337 22.41 -9.41 -2.08
N PRO A 338 22.26 -8.83 -3.28
CA PRO A 338 22.35 -7.39 -3.45
C PRO A 338 21.08 -6.72 -2.92
N LEU A 339 21.20 -5.51 -2.40
CA LEU A 339 20.05 -4.64 -2.18
C LEU A 339 19.45 -4.31 -3.56
N LYS A 340 18.14 -4.53 -3.72
CA LYS A 340 17.40 -4.23 -4.95
C LYS A 340 16.28 -3.23 -4.64
N VAL A 341 16.18 -2.20 -5.46
CA VAL A 341 15.14 -1.16 -5.36
C VAL A 341 14.50 -0.98 -6.72
N GLN A 342 13.17 -0.89 -6.73
CA GLN A 342 12.38 -0.59 -7.91
C GLN A 342 11.68 0.76 -7.72
N VAL A 343 11.52 1.49 -8.81
CA VAL A 343 10.72 2.71 -8.87
C VAL A 343 9.74 2.53 -10.01
N LYS A 344 8.45 2.49 -9.69
CA LYS A 344 7.37 2.22 -10.64
C LYS A 344 6.19 3.14 -10.37
N THR A 345 5.27 3.24 -11.32
CA THR A 345 3.94 3.83 -11.06
C THR A 345 3.10 2.90 -10.17
N VAL A 346 1.91 3.34 -9.79
CA VAL A 346 1.03 2.61 -8.87
C VAL A 346 0.49 1.29 -9.43
N LEU A 347 0.31 1.18 -10.75
CA LEU A 347 -0.04 -0.08 -11.43
C LEU A 347 1.18 -0.87 -11.92
N GLY A 348 2.40 -0.38 -11.65
CA GLY A 348 3.63 -1.10 -11.92
C GLY A 348 4.28 -0.82 -13.29
N SER A 349 3.82 0.21 -14.01
CA SER A 349 4.48 0.70 -15.22
C SER A 349 5.86 1.28 -14.91
N ASP A 350 6.72 1.32 -15.92
CA ASP A 350 8.08 1.83 -15.78
C ASP A 350 8.08 3.34 -15.49
N ALA A 351 8.92 3.74 -14.54
CA ALA A 351 9.19 5.15 -14.25
C ALA A 351 10.04 5.79 -15.36
N PRO A 352 10.02 7.12 -15.51
CA PRO A 352 11.02 7.81 -16.32
C PRO A 352 12.43 7.57 -15.76
N PRO A 353 13.50 7.93 -16.50
CA PRO A 353 14.87 7.84 -16.01
C PRO A 353 15.07 8.54 -14.65
N VAL A 354 15.41 7.76 -13.63
CA VAL A 354 15.62 8.23 -12.25
C VAL A 354 17.00 7.83 -11.74
N THR A 355 17.45 8.53 -10.72
CA THR A 355 18.59 8.15 -9.87
C THR A 355 18.05 7.83 -8.49
N VAL A 356 18.35 6.63 -7.98
CA VAL A 356 18.02 6.23 -6.61
C VAL A 356 19.26 6.34 -5.74
N LYS A 357 19.15 7.09 -4.63
CA LYS A 357 20.21 7.23 -3.64
C LYS A 357 19.78 6.63 -2.31
N LEU A 358 20.64 5.79 -1.73
CA LEU A 358 20.64 5.49 -0.30
C LEU A 358 21.34 6.65 0.40
N VAL A 359 20.54 7.57 0.93
CA VAL A 359 21.04 8.78 1.59
C VAL A 359 21.76 8.39 2.87
N GLN A 360 21.12 7.56 3.69
CA GLN A 360 21.63 7.11 4.99
C GLN A 360 21.16 5.69 5.29
N ALA A 361 21.95 4.94 6.04
CA ALA A 361 21.53 3.71 6.69
C ALA A 361 21.87 3.80 8.18
N TYR A 362 20.89 3.52 9.02
CA TYR A 362 21.04 3.50 10.47
C TYR A 362 20.90 2.08 10.98
N LYS A 363 21.69 1.70 11.98
CA LYS A 363 21.39 0.49 12.74
C LYS A 363 20.22 0.80 13.66
N SER A 364 19.19 -0.05 13.71
CA SER A 364 17.95 0.24 14.44
C SER A 364 18.17 0.51 15.94
N SER A 365 19.26 -0.01 16.52
CA SER A 365 19.67 0.22 17.91
C SER A 365 20.47 1.51 18.15
N ALA A 366 20.96 2.18 17.10
CA ALA A 366 21.78 3.38 17.15
C ALA A 366 21.15 4.46 16.27
N LYS A 367 20.26 5.27 16.85
CA LYS A 367 19.43 6.23 16.11
C LYS A 367 20.19 7.48 15.60
N GLU A 368 21.45 7.69 15.97
CA GLU A 368 22.11 8.98 15.77
C GLU A 368 23.35 8.96 14.87
N THR A 369 23.95 7.79 14.60
CA THR A 369 25.12 7.71 13.72
C THR A 369 24.84 6.74 12.57
N PRO A 370 24.77 7.23 11.32
CA PRO A 370 24.58 6.37 10.18
C PRO A 370 25.82 5.50 9.96
N VAL A 371 25.59 4.24 9.62
CA VAL A 371 26.65 3.27 9.31
C VAL A 371 27.13 3.41 7.87
N LEU A 372 26.32 4.03 7.01
CA LEU A 372 26.58 4.23 5.59
C LEU A 372 25.81 5.46 5.13
N GLU A 373 26.43 6.26 4.28
CA GLU A 373 25.82 7.47 3.72
C GLU A 373 26.13 7.63 2.24
N ASN A 374 25.24 8.34 1.54
CA ASN A 374 25.43 8.88 0.19
C ASN A 374 25.87 7.84 -0.84
N GLN A 375 25.18 6.71 -0.89
CA GLN A 375 25.41 5.67 -1.90
C GLN A 375 24.41 5.81 -3.03
N GLU A 376 24.91 5.85 -4.27
CA GLU A 376 24.07 5.81 -5.45
C GLU A 376 23.92 4.37 -5.95
N LEU A 377 22.68 3.97 -6.21
CA LEU A 377 22.39 2.62 -6.69
C LEU A 377 22.61 2.55 -8.20
N LYS A 378 23.15 1.43 -8.67
CA LYS A 378 23.39 1.19 -10.10
C LYS A 378 22.10 0.70 -10.77
N PHE A 379 21.68 1.38 -11.82
CA PHE A 379 20.52 0.96 -12.61
C PHE A 379 20.88 -0.16 -13.59
N ASP A 380 20.10 -1.24 -13.58
CA ASP A 380 20.12 -2.28 -14.62
C ASP A 380 18.93 -2.10 -15.57
N PRO A 381 19.14 -1.67 -16.82
CA PRO A 381 18.06 -1.43 -17.78
C PRO A 381 17.36 -2.71 -18.25
N LYS A 382 17.95 -3.90 -18.06
CA LYS A 382 17.32 -5.17 -18.47
C LYS A 382 16.24 -5.62 -17.50
N SER A 383 16.43 -5.32 -16.22
CA SER A 383 15.51 -5.72 -15.15
C SER A 383 14.70 -4.55 -14.60
N SER A 384 14.96 -3.32 -15.05
CA SER A 384 14.40 -2.08 -14.50
C SER A 384 14.59 -1.97 -12.96
N VAL A 385 15.74 -2.44 -12.46
CA VAL A 385 16.05 -2.52 -11.02
C VAL A 385 17.33 -1.76 -10.71
N HIS A 386 17.31 -1.04 -9.59
CA HIS A 386 18.47 -0.38 -9.00
C HIS A 386 19.11 -1.32 -7.98
N HIS A 387 20.42 -1.50 -8.02
CA HIS A 387 21.11 -2.42 -7.12
C HIS A 387 22.32 -1.79 -6.41
N LEU A 388 22.59 -2.26 -5.19
CA LEU A 388 23.77 -1.93 -4.40
C LEU A 388 24.30 -3.20 -3.71
N ASP A 389 25.59 -3.45 -3.84
CA ASP A 389 26.25 -4.51 -3.08
C ASP A 389 26.65 -3.94 -1.71
N LEU A 390 26.13 -4.57 -0.64
CA LEU A 390 26.36 -4.13 0.73
C LEU A 390 27.66 -4.68 1.33
N LEU A 391 28.19 -5.78 0.78
CA LEU A 391 29.41 -6.44 1.30
C LEU A 391 30.64 -5.52 1.29
N PRO A 392 31.00 -4.84 0.18
CA PRO A 392 32.17 -3.96 0.16
C PRO A 392 31.98 -2.69 1.02
N LEU A 393 30.75 -2.43 1.50
CA LEU A 393 30.40 -1.26 2.31
C LEU A 393 30.49 -1.53 3.82
N GLY A 394 30.87 -2.74 4.23
CA GLY A 394 31.08 -3.08 5.64
C GLY A 394 29.78 -3.19 6.45
N ILE A 395 28.62 -3.33 5.80
CA ILE A 395 27.35 -3.58 6.48
C ILE A 395 27.35 -5.00 7.03
N ASP A 396 27.22 -5.12 8.35
CA ASP A 396 27.19 -6.40 9.05
C ASP A 396 25.74 -6.88 9.31
N ILE A 397 25.60 -8.09 9.85
CA ILE A 397 24.32 -8.66 10.30
C ILE A 397 23.64 -7.75 11.32
N GLY A 398 22.33 -7.57 11.16
CA GLY A 398 21.48 -6.84 12.08
C GLY A 398 20.30 -6.14 11.40
N ASP A 399 19.61 -5.34 12.19
CA ASP A 399 18.42 -4.59 11.77
C ASP A 399 18.82 -3.16 11.46
N TYR A 400 18.36 -2.67 10.30
CA TYR A 400 18.68 -1.34 9.81
C TYR A 400 17.42 -0.59 9.36
N ILE A 401 17.53 0.74 9.34
CA ILE A 401 16.60 1.62 8.64
C ILE A 401 17.38 2.27 7.50
N PHE A 402 17.00 1.96 6.27
CA PHE A 402 17.57 2.54 5.07
C PHE A 402 16.71 3.72 4.61
N VAL A 403 17.36 4.85 4.33
CA VAL A 403 16.70 6.09 3.92
C VAL A 403 17.03 6.35 2.45
N PHE A 404 16.04 6.17 1.59
CA PHE A 404 16.18 6.38 0.15
C PHE A 404 15.67 7.74 -0.28
N ARG A 405 16.20 8.23 -1.40
CA ARG A 405 15.67 9.37 -2.15
C ARG A 405 15.71 9.05 -3.63
N VAL A 406 14.60 9.29 -4.31
CA VAL A 406 14.50 9.20 -5.78
C VAL A 406 14.65 10.59 -6.36
N LEU A 407 15.47 10.73 -7.39
CA LEU A 407 15.70 11.98 -8.11
C LEU A 407 15.38 11.75 -9.59
N LEU A 408 14.53 12.58 -10.17
CA LEU A 408 14.33 12.61 -11.62
C LEU A 408 15.60 13.12 -12.30
N GLN A 409 16.04 12.44 -13.36
CA GLN A 409 17.22 12.87 -14.12
C GLN A 409 16.92 14.14 -14.95
N ASP A 410 15.69 14.24 -15.45
CA ASP A 410 15.18 15.44 -16.11
C ASP A 410 14.41 16.31 -15.11
N PRO A 411 14.87 17.54 -14.83
CA PRO A 411 14.17 18.47 -13.93
C PRO A 411 12.78 18.88 -14.41
N ASP A 412 12.53 18.89 -15.73
CA ASP A 412 11.25 19.32 -16.30
C ASP A 412 10.14 18.31 -15.97
N GLN A 413 10.51 17.06 -15.72
CA GLN A 413 9.60 16.00 -15.32
C GLN A 413 9.04 16.17 -13.89
N LYS A 414 9.54 17.12 -13.09
CA LYS A 414 9.03 17.39 -11.73
C LYS A 414 7.58 17.90 -11.71
N GLN A 415 7.13 18.50 -12.81
CA GLN A 415 5.72 18.91 -12.97
C GLN A 415 4.81 17.71 -13.28
N ILE A 416 5.39 16.62 -13.80
CA ILE A 416 4.64 15.43 -14.22
C ILE A 416 4.67 14.36 -13.12
N TYR A 417 5.83 14.13 -12.49
CA TYR A 417 6.03 13.00 -11.58
C TYR A 417 6.33 13.44 -10.14
N ALA A 418 5.72 12.75 -9.19
CA ALA A 418 5.98 12.90 -7.77
C ALA A 418 6.84 11.74 -7.24
N THR A 419 8.10 12.04 -6.90
CA THR A 419 9.03 11.10 -6.26
C THR A 419 8.95 11.10 -4.73
N GLY A 420 8.31 12.12 -4.15
CA GLY A 420 8.30 12.37 -2.72
C GLY A 420 9.66 12.84 -2.17
N GLY A 421 9.76 12.82 -0.84
CA GLY A 421 10.95 13.20 -0.09
C GLY A 421 11.90 12.02 0.18
N GLN A 422 12.09 11.71 1.46
CA GLN A 422 12.86 10.55 1.90
C GLN A 422 11.92 9.40 2.24
N THR A 423 12.28 8.18 1.81
CA THR A 423 11.56 6.96 2.15
C THR A 423 12.40 6.14 3.10
N HIS A 424 11.90 5.93 4.30
CA HIS A 424 12.52 5.10 5.33
C HIS A 424 12.01 3.68 5.17
N ILE A 425 12.90 2.67 5.17
CA ILE A 425 12.53 1.27 4.99
C ILE A 425 13.34 0.39 5.94
N PRO A 426 12.70 -0.48 6.73
CA PRO A 426 13.41 -1.46 7.55
C PRO A 426 14.05 -2.52 6.65
N VAL A 427 15.33 -2.80 6.90
CA VAL A 427 16.11 -3.83 6.18
C VAL A 427 16.81 -4.72 7.19
N TYR A 428 16.67 -6.03 7.02
CA TYR A 428 17.22 -7.06 7.89
C TYR A 428 18.36 -7.78 7.17
N VAL A 429 19.56 -7.65 7.70
CA VAL A 429 20.76 -8.26 7.12
C VAL A 429 21.08 -9.53 7.91
N THR A 430 21.13 -10.66 7.21
CA THR A 430 21.33 -12.00 7.76
C THR A 430 22.60 -12.65 7.21
N GLY A 431 23.07 -13.72 7.86
CA GLY A 431 24.20 -14.49 7.38
C GLY A 431 24.55 -15.65 8.31
N PHE A 432 25.44 -16.52 7.86
CA PHE A 432 25.98 -17.59 8.68
C PHE A 432 26.85 -17.00 9.79
N ILE A 433 26.41 -17.24 11.03
CA ILE A 433 27.19 -16.95 12.22
C ILE A 433 28.16 -18.10 12.44
N LYS A 434 29.44 -17.77 12.57
CA LYS A 434 30.46 -18.75 12.90
C LYS A 434 30.56 -18.89 14.41
N VAL A 435 30.67 -20.13 14.87
CA VAL A 435 31.00 -20.44 16.26
C VAL A 435 32.51 -20.54 16.36
N ASP A 436 33.12 -19.63 17.12
CA ASP A 436 34.56 -19.52 17.29
C ASP A 436 34.94 -19.77 18.76
N SER A 437 36.20 -20.14 18.99
CA SER A 437 36.77 -20.31 20.33
C SER A 437 35.91 -21.18 21.25
N ALA A 438 35.32 -22.24 20.70
CA ALA A 438 34.52 -23.16 21.49
C ALA A 438 35.44 -24.03 22.35
N GLU A 439 35.12 -24.17 23.62
CA GLU A 439 35.90 -24.91 24.60
C GLU A 439 34.99 -25.61 25.60
N ILE A 440 35.49 -26.73 26.11
CA ILE A 440 34.86 -27.50 27.17
C ILE A 440 35.86 -27.67 28.31
N ALA A 441 35.43 -27.33 29.51
CA ALA A 441 36.27 -27.33 30.70
C ALA A 441 35.61 -28.06 31.87
N VAL A 442 36.43 -28.72 32.68
CA VAL A 442 36.03 -29.30 33.98
C VAL A 442 36.45 -28.32 35.07
N LEU A 443 35.48 -27.87 35.86
CA LEU A 443 35.64 -26.90 36.94
C LEU A 443 35.52 -27.60 38.29
N ASP A 444 36.38 -27.25 39.23
CA ASP A 444 36.24 -27.62 40.65
C ASP A 444 35.16 -26.75 41.32
N ASN A 445 34.24 -27.36 42.07
CA ASN A 445 33.14 -26.66 42.76
C ASN A 445 33.61 -25.67 43.82
N ASP A 446 34.73 -25.94 44.49
CA ASP A 446 35.13 -25.20 45.69
C ASP A 446 35.92 -23.92 45.35
N LEU A 447 36.64 -23.92 44.22
CA LEU A 447 37.57 -22.85 43.83
C LEU A 447 37.23 -22.19 42.49
N GLY A 448 36.33 -22.77 41.68
CA GLY A 448 36.04 -22.28 40.32
C GLY A 448 37.23 -22.35 39.36
N SER A 449 38.33 -22.99 39.77
CA SER A 449 39.54 -23.19 39.00
C SER A 449 39.33 -24.21 37.89
N ILE A 450 39.92 -23.94 36.73
CA ILE A 450 39.88 -24.83 35.57
C ILE A 450 40.90 -25.96 35.78
N GLU A 451 40.44 -27.20 35.93
CA GLU A 451 41.33 -28.37 36.04
C GLU A 451 41.77 -28.88 34.67
N THR A 452 40.82 -29.04 33.76
CA THR A 452 41.09 -29.47 32.38
C THR A 452 40.29 -28.63 31.41
N LYS A 453 40.91 -28.30 30.28
CA LYS A 453 40.32 -27.51 29.20
C LYS A 453 40.67 -28.16 27.86
N LYS A 454 39.67 -28.34 27.00
CA LYS A 454 39.83 -28.82 25.63
C LYS A 454 39.12 -27.89 24.66
N GLU A 455 39.76 -27.63 23.54
CA GLU A 455 39.13 -26.90 22.43
C GLU A 455 38.14 -27.81 21.69
N LEU A 456 37.10 -27.19 21.15
CA LEU A 456 36.04 -27.81 20.38
C LEU A 456 35.95 -27.13 19.03
N ASP A 457 35.94 -27.91 17.95
CA ASP A 457 35.53 -27.40 16.65
C ASP A 457 34.08 -27.79 16.38
N LEU A 458 33.12 -26.98 16.83
CA LEU A 458 31.68 -27.28 16.70
C LEU A 458 31.20 -27.35 15.23
N SER A 459 32.06 -27.08 14.24
CA SER A 459 31.76 -27.29 12.83
C SER A 459 31.99 -28.74 12.34
N LYS A 460 32.58 -29.60 13.18
CA LYS A 460 32.96 -30.98 12.85
C LYS A 460 32.58 -31.95 13.96
N GLU A 461 32.61 -33.24 13.64
CA GLU A 461 32.57 -34.29 14.66
C GLU A 461 33.85 -34.24 15.50
N ASN A 462 33.70 -34.06 16.81
CA ASN A 462 34.79 -34.12 17.76
C ASN A 462 34.64 -35.36 18.64
N ILE A 463 35.68 -36.19 18.73
CA ILE A 463 35.74 -37.28 19.70
C ILE A 463 36.60 -36.80 20.87
N LEU A 464 35.96 -36.54 22.00
CA LEU A 464 36.61 -36.00 23.20
C LEU A 464 36.27 -36.84 24.42
N SER A 465 37.30 -37.36 25.09
CA SER A 465 37.17 -38.02 26.39
C SER A 465 37.41 -37.03 27.51
N LEU A 466 36.42 -36.83 28.36
CA LEU A 466 36.49 -35.99 29.56
C LEU A 466 36.11 -36.84 30.77
N SER A 467 36.78 -36.63 31.89
CA SER A 467 36.45 -37.29 33.16
C SER A 467 36.13 -36.20 34.17
N ALA A 468 34.99 -36.33 34.85
CA ALA A 468 34.55 -35.43 35.90
C ALA A 468 33.96 -36.24 37.05
N ASN A 469 34.26 -35.86 38.29
CA ASN A 469 33.68 -36.49 39.49
C ASN A 469 32.46 -35.70 40.00
N HIS A 470 31.85 -36.17 41.09
CA HIS A 470 30.63 -35.57 41.67
C HIS A 470 30.81 -34.15 42.24
N LEU A 471 32.05 -33.73 42.47
CA LEU A 471 32.40 -32.39 42.94
C LEU A 471 32.76 -31.45 41.79
N GLN A 472 32.73 -31.90 40.54
CA GLN A 472 33.15 -31.12 39.39
C GLN A 472 31.96 -30.73 38.50
N LYS A 473 32.07 -29.58 37.85
CA LYS A 473 31.08 -29.04 36.91
C LYS A 473 31.67 -28.98 35.50
N LEU A 474 30.81 -29.13 34.50
CA LEU A 474 31.20 -29.05 33.10
C LEU A 474 30.81 -27.67 32.56
N ARG A 475 31.78 -26.90 32.07
CA ARG A 475 31.53 -25.62 31.41
C ARG A 475 31.76 -25.75 29.92
N LEU A 476 30.73 -25.47 29.13
CA LEU A 476 30.87 -25.21 27.70
C LEU A 476 30.91 -23.70 27.50
N SER A 477 31.85 -23.21 26.71
CA SER A 477 31.85 -21.82 26.28
C SER A 477 32.27 -21.64 24.84
N PHE A 478 31.80 -20.58 24.19
CA PHE A 478 32.10 -20.26 22.79
C PHE A 478 31.82 -18.79 22.50
N GLN A 479 32.34 -18.29 21.38
CA GLN A 479 32.05 -16.98 20.83
C GLN A 479 31.28 -17.12 19.53
N LEU A 480 30.50 -16.10 19.19
CA LEU A 480 29.79 -16.03 17.92
C LEU A 480 30.35 -14.86 17.13
N THR A 481 30.71 -15.10 15.88
CA THR A 481 31.25 -14.09 14.97
C THR A 481 30.42 -13.99 13.70
N SER A 482 30.27 -12.77 13.20
CA SER A 482 29.57 -12.49 11.95
C SER A 482 30.44 -12.85 10.73
N PRO A 483 29.89 -12.88 9.50
CA PRO A 483 30.65 -13.05 8.28
C PRO A 483 31.78 -12.02 8.07
N LEU A 484 31.67 -10.83 8.69
CA LEU A 484 32.71 -9.81 8.67
C LEU A 484 33.74 -9.96 9.80
N GLY A 485 33.60 -11.00 10.64
CA GLY A 485 34.50 -11.30 11.76
C GLY A 485 34.24 -10.49 13.03
N HIS A 486 33.15 -9.71 13.09
CA HIS A 486 32.78 -8.99 14.30
C HIS A 486 32.07 -9.91 15.30
N LEU A 487 32.23 -9.63 16.60
CA LEU A 487 31.53 -10.36 17.65
C LEU A 487 30.02 -10.13 17.52
N PHE A 488 29.27 -11.23 17.40
CA PHE A 488 27.83 -11.22 17.24
C PHE A 488 27.13 -11.53 18.57
N LYS A 489 26.20 -10.66 18.95
CA LYS A 489 25.38 -10.83 20.15
C LYS A 489 23.91 -11.03 19.74
N PRO A 490 23.45 -12.27 19.55
CA PRO A 490 22.04 -12.54 19.31
C PRO A 490 21.18 -12.23 20.52
N HIS A 491 19.87 -12.14 20.30
CA HIS A 491 18.88 -12.00 21.37
C HIS A 491 18.87 -13.23 22.30
N GLN A 492 19.00 -14.43 21.74
CA GLN A 492 19.02 -15.68 22.49
C GLN A 492 19.87 -16.74 21.78
N VAL A 493 20.51 -17.62 22.57
CA VAL A 493 21.27 -18.76 22.08
C VAL A 493 20.75 -20.03 22.74
N PHE A 494 20.54 -21.06 21.93
CA PHE A 494 20.14 -22.38 22.40
C PHE A 494 21.23 -23.40 22.07
N LEU A 495 21.56 -24.24 23.04
CA LEU A 495 22.41 -25.40 22.86
C LEU A 495 21.56 -26.67 22.95
N LYS A 496 21.63 -27.50 21.92
CA LYS A 496 20.99 -28.82 21.91
C LYS A 496 22.04 -29.90 22.13
N LEU A 497 21.87 -30.70 23.18
CA LEU A 497 22.69 -31.88 23.46
C LEU A 497 21.85 -33.13 23.21
N ARG A 498 22.39 -34.09 22.48
CA ARG A 498 21.75 -35.38 22.19
C ARG A 498 22.57 -36.49 22.81
N HIS A 499 21.94 -37.28 23.67
CA HIS A 499 22.55 -38.45 24.26
C HIS A 499 22.60 -39.62 23.26
N VAL A 500 23.47 -40.61 23.48
CA VAL A 500 23.58 -41.81 22.63
C VAL A 500 22.28 -42.63 22.57
N THR A 501 21.39 -42.44 23.56
CA THR A 501 20.04 -43.05 23.58
C THR A 501 18.99 -42.22 22.84
N GLU A 502 19.41 -41.23 22.04
CA GLU A 502 18.54 -40.36 21.24
C GLU A 502 17.67 -39.38 22.04
N VAL A 503 17.92 -39.24 23.35
CA VAL A 503 17.26 -38.23 24.18
C VAL A 503 17.93 -36.88 23.95
N GLU A 504 17.11 -35.85 23.69
CA GLU A 504 17.57 -34.50 23.40
C GLU A 504 17.22 -33.55 24.54
N HIS A 505 18.19 -32.71 24.91
CA HIS A 505 18.02 -31.65 25.88
C HIS A 505 18.41 -30.31 25.26
N ILE A 506 17.55 -29.30 25.40
CA ILE A 506 17.78 -27.95 24.90
C ILE A 506 17.99 -27.02 26.09
N PHE A 507 19.09 -26.26 26.06
CA PHE A 507 19.49 -25.32 27.10
C PHE A 507 19.52 -23.92 26.52
N VAL A 508 19.03 -22.94 27.29
CA VAL A 508 19.29 -21.53 27.02
C VAL A 508 20.69 -21.21 27.52
N VAL A 509 21.53 -20.67 26.65
CA VAL A 509 22.94 -20.36 26.98
C VAL A 509 23.05 -18.94 27.51
N GLY A 510 23.75 -18.77 28.64
CA GLY A 510 24.00 -17.45 29.22
C GLY A 510 25.05 -16.68 28.41
N SER A 511 25.04 -15.35 28.51
CA SER A 511 26.05 -14.48 27.90
C SER A 511 26.85 -13.75 28.98
N SER A 512 28.17 -13.97 29.01
CA SER A 512 29.13 -13.24 29.85
C SER A 512 29.79 -12.11 29.04
N GLY A 513 28.97 -11.29 28.38
CA GLY A 513 29.43 -10.21 27.50
C GLY A 513 29.78 -10.71 26.10
N LYS A 514 31.07 -11.00 25.85
CA LYS A 514 31.58 -11.42 24.53
C LYS A 514 31.62 -12.95 24.33
N GLN A 515 31.39 -13.71 25.40
CA GLN A 515 31.41 -15.17 25.41
C GLN A 515 30.05 -15.71 25.86
N PHE A 516 29.67 -16.84 25.30
CA PHE A 516 28.48 -17.59 25.69
C PHE A 516 28.91 -18.77 26.53
N GLU A 517 28.21 -19.01 27.63
CA GLU A 517 28.59 -19.99 28.63
C GLU A 517 27.39 -20.79 29.14
N LEU A 518 27.59 -22.10 29.29
CA LEU A 518 26.66 -23.01 29.94
C LEU A 518 27.42 -23.87 30.95
N ILE A 519 26.93 -23.88 32.20
CA ILE A 519 27.45 -24.74 33.25
C ILE A 519 26.48 -25.89 33.48
N LEU A 520 26.93 -27.10 33.18
CA LEU A 520 26.21 -28.35 33.44
C LEU A 520 26.65 -28.88 34.80
N VAL A 521 25.70 -28.92 35.74
CA VAL A 521 25.91 -29.47 37.08
C VAL A 521 25.35 -30.89 37.07
N SER A 522 26.25 -31.89 37.05
CA SER A 522 25.98 -33.29 37.39
C SER A 522 24.65 -33.88 36.88
N PHE A 523 24.49 -34.02 35.55
CA PHE A 523 23.37 -34.78 34.95
C PHE A 523 23.84 -35.81 33.91
N PHE A 524 25.05 -36.36 34.07
CA PHE A 524 25.48 -37.53 33.30
C PHE A 524 25.34 -38.78 34.17
N HIS A 525 24.14 -39.36 34.16
CA HIS A 525 23.90 -40.75 34.53
C HIS A 525 23.18 -41.46 33.39
#